data_AF-A0A7W5C6L2-F1
#
_entry.id   AF-A0A7W5C6L2-F1
#
_cell.length_a   1.000
_cell.length_b   1.000
_cell.length_c   1.000
_cell.angle_alpha   90.00
_cell.angle_beta   90.00
_cell.angle_gamma   90.00
#
_symmetry.space_group_name_H-M   'P 1'
#
loop_
_entity.id
_entity.type
_entity.pdbx_description
1 polymer ?
#
loop_
_entity_poly.entity_id
_entity_poly.type
_entity_poly.pdbx_seq_one_letter_code
_entity_poly.pdbx_strand_id
1 'polypeptide(L)'
;MNKQGEITISNKNLNQFTLEDVIQRKIHFTNTNTIFSRTDFEEDYKGELLAYNEMLTDIKEMKEDEFVSKYLRIIKKLGVQFENKEFTDEREIEKMSGYNNAIVSILKCIDPIYEFDL
;
A
#
# COMPACT_ATOMS: atom_id res chain seq x y z
N MET A 1 5.39 26.00 -13.07
CA MET A 1 6.38 25.35 -12.18
C MET A 1 5.60 24.59 -11.12
N ASN A 2 5.46 23.28 -11.29
CA ASN A 2 4.80 22.42 -10.31
C ASN A 2 5.73 22.29 -9.10
N LYS A 3 5.25 22.72 -7.94
CA LYS A 3 5.90 22.39 -6.67
C LYS A 3 5.80 20.86 -6.53
N GLN A 4 6.90 20.14 -6.66
CA GLN A 4 7.02 18.83 -5.99
C GLN A 4 6.53 19.06 -4.56
N GLY A 5 5.52 18.32 -4.11
CA GLY A 5 5.22 18.24 -2.69
C GLY A 5 6.53 17.93 -1.98
N GLU A 6 6.97 18.81 -1.09
CA GLU A 6 8.26 18.67 -0.41
C GLU A 6 8.28 17.33 0.32
N ILE A 7 9.01 16.37 -0.25
CA ILE A 7 9.33 15.12 0.45
C ILE A 7 10.13 15.54 1.67
N THR A 8 9.51 15.47 2.84
CA THR A 8 10.21 15.74 4.10
C THR A 8 11.09 14.53 4.38
N ILE A 9 12.26 14.50 3.77
CA ILE A 9 13.30 13.52 4.08
C ILE A 9 13.79 13.86 5.49
N SER A 10 13.56 12.94 6.43
CA SER A 10 14.02 13.10 7.80
C SER A 10 15.55 13.04 7.87
N ASN A 11 16.14 13.81 8.77
CA ASN A 11 17.58 13.76 9.07
C ASN A 11 17.92 12.54 9.94
N LYS A 12 17.44 11.35 9.54
CA LYS A 12 17.74 10.06 10.16
C LYS A 12 18.82 9.36 9.35
N ASN A 13 19.69 8.59 10.02
CA ASN A 13 20.58 7.69 9.30
C ASN A 13 19.76 6.58 8.62
N LEU A 14 20.23 6.06 7.49
CA LEU A 14 19.49 5.02 6.75
C LEU A 14 19.34 3.70 7.53
N ASN A 15 20.20 3.42 8.50
CA ASN A 15 20.05 2.28 9.41
C ASN A 15 18.96 2.49 10.49
N GLN A 16 18.34 3.67 10.54
CA GLN A 16 17.21 4.01 11.41
C GLN A 16 15.92 4.23 10.60
N PHE A 17 15.97 4.06 9.28
CA PHE A 17 14.82 4.18 8.40
C PHE A 17 13.97 2.92 8.52
N THR A 18 12.72 3.07 8.91
CA THR A 18 11.84 1.94 9.25
C THR A 18 10.77 1.71 8.19
N LEU A 19 10.08 0.58 8.28
CA LEU A 19 8.89 0.32 7.46
C LEU A 19 7.77 1.35 7.71
N GLU A 20 7.68 1.91 8.93
CA GLU A 20 6.79 3.03 9.23
C GLU A 20 7.09 4.25 8.34
N ASP A 21 8.37 4.61 8.21
CA ASP A 21 8.79 5.74 7.37
C ASP A 21 8.42 5.47 5.88
N VAL A 22 8.51 4.22 5.41
CA VAL A 22 8.08 3.83 4.05
C VAL A 22 6.58 4.02 3.87
N ILE A 23 5.77 3.48 4.78
CA ILE A 23 4.30 3.56 4.71
C ILE A 23 3.84 5.03 4.76
N GLN A 24 4.39 5.84 5.68
CA GLN A 24 4.06 7.26 5.79
C GLN A 24 4.40 8.04 4.51
N ARG A 25 5.54 7.76 3.87
CA ARG A 25 5.90 8.38 2.59
C ARG A 25 4.96 7.99 1.46
N LYS A 26 4.49 6.74 1.44
CA LYS A 26 3.49 6.28 0.48
C LYS A 26 2.15 6.98 0.69
N ILE A 27 1.66 7.06 1.92
CA ILE A 27 0.45 7.83 2.27
C ILE A 27 0.59 9.29 1.83
N HIS A 28 1.74 9.93 2.10
CA HIS A 28 1.98 11.30 1.67
C HIS A 28 1.93 11.42 0.14
N PHE A 29 2.62 10.54 -0.59
CA PHE A 29 2.61 10.53 -2.05
C PHE A 29 1.20 10.34 -2.62
N THR A 30 0.45 9.34 -2.17
CA THR A 30 -0.93 9.10 -2.62
C THR A 30 -1.80 10.33 -2.36
N ASN A 31 -1.57 11.08 -1.27
CA ASN A 31 -2.29 12.30 -0.97
C ASN A 31 -1.81 13.57 -1.70
N THR A 32 -0.58 13.66 -2.18
CA THR A 32 -0.02 14.95 -2.64
C THR A 32 0.53 14.91 -4.06
N ASN A 33 0.63 13.74 -4.68
CA ASN A 33 1.19 13.64 -6.02
C ASN A 33 0.33 14.41 -7.05
N THR A 34 1.02 15.02 -8.00
CA THR A 34 0.45 15.74 -9.15
C THR A 34 0.85 15.10 -10.48
N ILE A 35 1.47 13.92 -10.42
CA ILE A 35 2.00 13.19 -11.57
C ILE A 35 0.86 12.50 -12.32
N PHE A 36 -0.06 11.90 -11.58
CA PHE A 36 -1.22 11.21 -12.13
C PHE A 36 -2.49 12.01 -11.86
N SER A 37 -3.44 11.94 -12.79
CA SER A 37 -4.74 12.60 -12.64
C SER A 37 -5.50 11.98 -11.48
N ARG A 38 -5.91 12.78 -10.49
CA ARG A 38 -6.70 12.27 -9.36
C ARG A 38 -8.03 11.67 -9.78
N THR A 39 -8.65 12.16 -10.86
CA THR A 39 -9.94 11.65 -11.34
C THR A 39 -9.83 10.26 -11.91
N ASP A 40 -8.66 9.91 -12.46
CA ASP A 40 -8.46 8.66 -13.19
C ASP A 40 -7.98 7.54 -12.26
N PHE A 41 -7.51 7.89 -11.05
CA PHE A 41 -6.97 6.97 -10.05
C PHE A 41 -7.67 7.13 -8.69
N GLU A 42 -8.85 7.76 -8.64
CA GLU A 42 -9.50 8.11 -7.37
C GLU A 42 -9.75 6.88 -6.50
N GLU A 43 -10.29 5.82 -7.10
CA GLU A 43 -10.65 4.60 -6.37
C GLU A 43 -9.42 3.77 -6.02
N ASP A 44 -8.45 3.65 -6.94
CA ASP A 44 -7.15 3.05 -6.68
C ASP A 44 -6.46 3.71 -5.46
N TYR A 45 -6.40 5.04 -5.43
CA TYR A 45 -5.85 5.79 -4.28
C TYR A 45 -6.65 5.61 -2.99
N LYS A 46 -7.98 5.48 -3.06
CA LYS A 46 -8.78 5.13 -1.86
C LYS A 46 -8.40 3.74 -1.34
N GLY A 47 -8.14 2.80 -2.25
CA GLY A 47 -7.65 1.46 -1.95
C GLY A 47 -6.28 1.48 -1.27
N GLU A 48 -5.32 2.17 -1.89
CA GLU A 48 -3.98 2.33 -1.36
C GLU A 48 -3.97 2.93 0.05
N LEU A 49 -4.69 4.06 0.24
CA LEU A 49 -4.77 4.73 1.53
C LEU A 49 -5.41 3.85 2.60
N LEU A 50 -6.42 3.05 2.24
CA LEU A 50 -7.03 2.11 3.18
C LEU A 50 -5.99 1.08 3.64
N ALA A 51 -5.30 0.42 2.72
CA ALA A 51 -4.26 -0.57 3.05
C ALA A 51 -3.13 0.05 3.89
N TYR A 52 -2.59 1.20 3.48
CA TYR A 52 -1.49 1.84 4.17
C TYR A 52 -1.86 2.29 5.60
N ASN A 53 -3.07 2.80 5.83
CA ASN A 53 -3.50 3.19 7.17
C ASN A 53 -3.70 1.98 8.11
N GLU A 54 -4.26 0.88 7.59
CA GLU A 54 -4.35 -0.39 8.33
C GLU A 54 -2.94 -0.91 8.67
N MET A 55 -2.05 -0.96 7.67
CA MET A 55 -0.67 -1.43 7.86
C MET A 55 0.07 -0.54 8.86
N LEU A 56 -0.10 0.78 8.80
CA LEU A 56 0.52 1.73 9.73
C LEU A 56 0.11 1.48 11.18
N THR A 57 -1.13 1.04 11.39
CA THR A 57 -1.63 0.66 12.71
C THR A 57 -1.01 -0.66 13.14
N ASP A 58 -1.09 -1.68 12.28
CA ASP A 58 -0.63 -3.02 12.59
C ASP A 58 0.87 -3.09 12.87
N ILE A 59 1.73 -2.35 12.14
CA ILE A 59 3.18 -2.38 12.38
C ILE A 59 3.58 -1.88 13.78
N LYS A 60 2.69 -1.17 14.47
CA LYS A 60 2.92 -0.67 15.84
C LYS A 60 2.54 -1.69 16.90
N GLU A 61 1.73 -2.69 16.53
CA GLU A 61 1.10 -3.63 17.45
C GLU A 61 1.51 -5.08 17.21
N MET A 62 1.94 -5.43 15.99
CA MET A 62 2.23 -6.80 15.55
C MET A 62 3.72 -7.06 15.42
N LYS A 63 4.11 -8.32 15.64
CA LYS A 63 5.42 -8.83 15.21
C LYS A 63 5.45 -9.02 13.69
N GLU A 64 6.65 -9.11 13.13
CA GLU A 64 6.87 -9.28 11.69
C GLU A 64 6.13 -10.50 11.11
N ASP A 65 6.20 -11.64 11.78
CA ASP A 65 5.55 -12.88 11.34
C ASP A 65 4.02 -12.79 11.37
N GLU A 66 3.46 -12.14 12.40
CA GLU A 66 2.02 -11.88 12.52
C GLU A 66 1.53 -10.93 11.43
N PHE A 67 2.27 -9.84 11.21
CA PHE A 67 2.00 -8.85 10.17
C PHE A 67 1.99 -9.49 8.78
N VAL A 68 3.08 -10.17 8.42
CA VAL A 68 3.22 -10.86 7.14
C VAL A 68 2.11 -11.89 6.95
N SER A 69 1.85 -12.72 7.96
CA SER A 69 0.81 -13.75 7.88
C SER A 69 -0.60 -13.18 7.69
N LYS A 70 -0.91 -12.04 8.32
CA LYS A 70 -2.18 -11.34 8.14
C LYS A 70 -2.34 -10.88 6.69
N TYR A 71 -1.34 -10.19 6.16
CA TYR A 71 -1.42 -9.57 4.85
C TYR A 71 -1.34 -10.55 3.68
N LEU A 72 -0.57 -11.63 3.82
CA LEU A 72 -0.60 -12.75 2.86
C LEU A 72 -1.99 -13.40 2.77
N ARG A 73 -2.67 -13.56 3.91
CA ARG A 73 -4.04 -14.11 3.93
C ARG A 73 -5.03 -13.19 3.23
N ILE A 74 -4.87 -11.88 3.41
CA ILE A 74 -5.72 -10.87 2.76
C ILE A 74 -5.51 -10.90 1.24
N ILE A 75 -4.27 -10.87 0.75
CA ILE A 75 -3.97 -10.96 -0.68
C ILE A 75 -4.53 -12.24 -1.28
N LYS A 76 -4.28 -13.39 -0.64
CA LYS A 76 -4.81 -14.68 -1.12
C LYS A 76 -6.33 -14.67 -1.22
N LYS A 77 -7.01 -14.06 -0.24
CA LYS A 77 -8.47 -13.91 -0.28
C LYS A 77 -8.87 -13.05 -1.47
N LEU A 78 -8.29 -11.85 -1.62
CA LEU A 78 -8.60 -10.94 -2.72
C LEU A 78 -8.36 -11.59 -4.09
N GLY A 79 -7.26 -12.34 -4.26
CA GLY A 79 -6.98 -13.09 -5.48
C GLY A 79 -8.13 -14.03 -5.86
N VAL A 80 -8.63 -14.83 -4.90
CA VAL A 80 -9.80 -15.69 -5.12
C VAL A 80 -11.05 -14.88 -5.48
N GLN A 81 -11.28 -13.73 -4.83
CA GLN A 81 -12.44 -12.87 -5.13
C GLN A 81 -12.36 -12.26 -6.55
N PHE A 82 -11.17 -11.89 -7.01
CA PHE A 82 -10.94 -11.43 -8.38
C PHE A 82 -11.15 -12.55 -9.41
N GLU A 83 -10.57 -13.73 -9.18
CA GLU A 83 -10.73 -14.90 -10.06
C GLU A 83 -12.20 -15.31 -10.21
N ASN A 84 -12.94 -15.29 -9.10
CA ASN A 84 -14.36 -15.61 -9.06
C ASN A 84 -15.27 -14.48 -9.57
N LYS A 85 -14.71 -13.31 -9.90
CA LYS A 85 -15.47 -12.11 -10.29
C LYS A 85 -16.53 -11.72 -9.26
N GLU A 86 -16.18 -11.82 -7.98
CA GLU A 86 -17.07 -11.43 -6.88
C GLU A 86 -17.32 -9.91 -6.85
N PHE A 87 -16.36 -9.12 -7.34
CA PHE A 87 -16.52 -7.70 -7.54
C PHE A 87 -17.19 -7.43 -8.89
N THR A 88 -18.36 -6.79 -8.87
CA THR A 88 -19.14 -6.47 -10.07
C THR A 88 -19.18 -4.98 -10.39
N ASP A 89 -18.83 -4.12 -9.42
CA ASP A 89 -18.72 -2.66 -9.61
C ASP A 89 -17.27 -2.29 -9.94
N GLU A 90 -17.08 -1.55 -11.03
CA GLU A 90 -15.75 -1.17 -11.55
C GLU A 90 -14.95 -0.34 -10.54
N ARG A 91 -15.61 0.54 -9.79
CA ARG A 91 -14.95 1.35 -8.76
C ARG A 91 -14.48 0.49 -7.60
N GLU A 92 -15.26 -0.53 -7.24
CA GLU A 92 -14.85 -1.50 -6.22
C GLU A 92 -13.66 -2.34 -6.69
N ILE A 93 -13.64 -2.76 -7.96
CA ILE A 93 -12.51 -3.47 -8.57
C ILE A 93 -11.24 -2.60 -8.50
N GLU A 94 -11.32 -1.34 -8.92
CA GLU A 94 -10.19 -0.40 -8.87
C GLU A 94 -9.70 -0.19 -7.44
N LYS A 95 -10.64 0.03 -6.50
CA LYS A 95 -10.30 0.22 -5.09
C LYS A 95 -9.63 -1.02 -4.48
N MET A 96 -10.14 -2.22 -4.75
CA MET A 96 -9.52 -3.45 -4.24
C MET A 96 -8.19 -3.75 -4.93
N SER A 97 -8.01 -3.31 -6.18
CA SER A 97 -6.73 -3.40 -6.90
C SER A 97 -5.67 -2.51 -6.24
N GLY A 98 -6.00 -1.25 -5.96
CA GLY A 98 -5.11 -0.33 -5.24
C GLY A 98 -4.77 -0.83 -3.83
N TYR A 99 -5.77 -1.37 -3.12
CA TYR A 99 -5.56 -1.99 -1.81
C TYR A 99 -4.58 -3.18 -1.88
N ASN A 100 -4.76 -4.10 -2.85
CA ASN A 100 -3.87 -5.23 -3.06
C ASN A 100 -2.44 -4.79 -3.41
N ASN A 101 -2.30 -3.85 -4.33
CA ASN A 101 -1.01 -3.32 -4.80
C ASN A 101 -0.23 -2.64 -3.66
N ALA A 102 -0.93 -1.90 -2.80
CA ALA A 102 -0.34 -1.29 -1.62
C ALA A 102 0.24 -2.33 -0.65
N ILE A 103 -0.48 -3.43 -0.40
CA ILE A 103 0.02 -4.51 0.46
C ILE A 103 1.28 -5.14 -0.13
N VAL A 104 1.23 -5.58 -1.41
CA VAL A 104 2.39 -6.17 -2.10
C VAL A 104 3.60 -5.23 -2.04
N SER A 105 3.35 -3.93 -2.23
CA SER A 105 4.43 -2.94 -2.22
C SER A 105 5.10 -2.76 -0.86
N ILE A 106 4.45 -3.09 0.26
CA ILE A 106 5.06 -3.06 1.59
C ILE A 106 5.71 -4.41 1.92
N LEU A 107 5.04 -5.52 1.59
CA LEU A 107 5.60 -6.86 1.82
C LEU A 107 6.95 -7.03 1.10
N LYS A 108 7.09 -6.56 -0.15
CA LYS A 108 8.37 -6.63 -0.86
C LYS A 108 9.53 -5.86 -0.21
N CYS A 109 9.24 -4.91 0.68
CA CYS A 109 10.26 -4.23 1.49
C CYS A 109 10.76 -5.09 2.66
N ILE A 110 9.99 -6.09 3.08
CA ILE A 110 10.34 -7.06 4.11
C ILE A 110 11.12 -8.22 3.48
N ASP A 111 10.55 -8.84 2.44
CA ASP A 111 11.21 -9.89 1.67
C ASP A 111 10.91 -9.71 0.17
N PRO A 112 11.93 -9.56 -0.69
CA PRO A 112 11.76 -9.44 -2.14
C PRO A 112 10.99 -10.59 -2.80
N ILE A 113 10.90 -11.77 -2.17
CA ILE A 113 10.15 -12.91 -2.72
C ILE A 113 8.68 -12.56 -3.01
N TYR A 114 8.10 -11.64 -2.23
CA TYR A 114 6.71 -11.23 -2.35
C TYR A 114 6.39 -10.43 -3.62
N GLU A 115 7.40 -10.03 -4.41
CA GLU A 115 7.18 -9.47 -5.76
C GLU A 115 6.83 -10.54 -6.80
N PHE A 116 7.20 -11.80 -6.56
CA PHE A 116 7.05 -12.89 -7.53
C PHE A 116 6.02 -13.95 -7.12
N ASP A 117 5.76 -14.07 -5.81
CA ASP A 117 4.90 -15.11 -5.24
C ASP A 117 3.44 -14.66 -5.01
N LEU A 118 3.13 -13.39 -5.27
CA LEU A 118 1.84 -12.74 -4.98
C LEU A 118 1.19 -12.11 -6.21
#